data_AF-A0A2E0HT12-F1
#
_entry.id   AF-A0A2E0HT12-F1
#
_cell.length_a   1.000
_cell.length_b   1.000
_cell.length_c   1.000
_cell.angle_alpha   90.00
_cell.angle_beta   90.00
_cell.angle_gamma   90.00
#
_symmetry.space_group_name_H-M   'P 1'
#
loop_
_entity.id
_entity.type
_entity.pdbx_description
1 polymer ?
#
loop_
_entity_poly.entity_id
_entity_poly.type
_entity_poly.pdbx_seq_one_letter_code
_entity_poly.pdbx_strand_id
1 'polypeptide(L)' 'MNKYELPNKFDYKNVNILKQFITETGKIIPARVTGISASNQRKITRYIKIARFLALLPYTDMHK' A
#
# COMPACT_ATOMS: atom_id res chain seq x y z
N MET A 1 -4.63 1.02 19.23
CA MET A 1 -3.78 2.17 18.85
C MET A 1 -3.34 1.95 17.42
N ASN A 2 -3.78 2.78 16.47
CA ASN A 2 -3.49 2.56 15.05
C ASN A 2 -2.05 2.98 14.78
N LYS A 3 -1.17 2.02 14.46
CA LYS A 3 0.27 2.30 14.23
C LYS A 3 0.51 3.11 12.95
N TYR A 4 -0.50 3.21 12.07
CA TYR A 4 -0.39 3.79 10.75
C TYR A 4 -1.40 4.93 10.58
N GLU A 5 -0.98 6.15 10.90
CA GLU A 5 -1.71 7.36 10.52
C GLU A 5 -1.35 7.74 9.08
N LEU A 6 -2.36 7.86 8.22
CA LEU A 6 -2.15 8.31 6.85
C LEU A 6 -2.05 9.84 6.84
N PRO A 7 -1.07 10.42 6.13
CA PRO A 7 -0.96 11.87 6.01
C PRO A 7 -2.20 12.46 5.29
N ASN A 8 -2.56 13.70 5.62
CA ASN A 8 -3.68 14.41 5.00
C ASN A 8 -3.57 14.45 3.46
N LYS A 9 -2.35 14.60 2.94
CA LYS A 9 -2.04 14.42 1.51
C LYS A 9 -1.41 13.04 1.30
N PHE A 10 -2.26 12.05 1.06
CA PHE A 10 -1.86 10.69 0.76
C PHE A 10 -2.17 10.37 -0.71
N ASP A 11 -1.15 10.05 -1.49
CA ASP A 11 -1.22 9.74 -2.91
C ASP A 11 -0.48 8.45 -3.28
N TYR A 12 -0.70 7.95 -4.50
CA TYR A 12 0.05 6.81 -5.07
C TYR A 12 1.56 7.08 -5.22
N LYS A 13 1.98 8.33 -5.16
CA LYS A 13 3.39 8.76 -5.26
C LYS A 13 4.17 8.52 -3.97
N ASN A 14 3.48 8.31 -2.85
CA ASN A 14 4.12 8.06 -1.55
C ASN A 14 4.56 6.60 -1.42
N VAL A 15 5.49 6.18 -2.28
CA VAL A 15 5.96 4.78 -2.41
C VAL A 15 6.45 4.22 -1.06
N ASN A 16 7.16 5.04 -0.28
CA ASN A 16 7.70 4.63 1.03
C ASN A 16 6.61 4.17 2.01
N ILE A 17 5.46 4.84 2.01
CA ILE A 17 4.32 4.50 2.87
C ILE A 17 3.62 3.28 2.28
N LEU A 18 3.34 3.28 0.97
CA LEU A 18 2.65 2.18 0.29
C LEU A 18 3.41 0.85 0.39
N LYS A 19 4.74 0.89 0.45
CA LYS A 19 5.60 -0.28 0.62
C LYS A 19 5.36 -0.99 1.95
N GLN A 20 4.95 -0.27 3.00
CA GLN A 20 4.60 -0.86 4.30
C GLN A 20 3.29 -1.66 4.28
N PHE A 21 2.47 -1.47 3.22
CA PHE A 21 1.18 -2.15 3.04
C PHE A 21 1.24 -3.30 2.02
N ILE A 22 2.45 -3.68 1.58
CA ILE A 22 2.68 -4.86 0.76
C ILE A 22 3.63 -5.83 1.47
N THR A 23 3.49 -7.11 1.18
CA THR A 23 4.43 -8.14 1.60
C THR A 23 5.72 -8.04 0.78
N GLU A 24 6.76 -8.74 1.22
CA GLU A 24 8.02 -8.89 0.46
C GLU A 24 7.78 -9.45 -0.94
N THR A 25 6.83 -10.38 -1.06
CA THR A 25 6.37 -10.96 -2.34
C THR A 25 5.50 -10.02 -3.19
N GLY A 26 5.26 -8.79 -2.74
CA GLY A 26 4.48 -7.80 -3.46
C GLY A 26 2.96 -7.97 -3.34
N LYS A 27 2.42 -8.83 -2.46
CA LYS A 27 0.96 -8.95 -2.21
C LYS A 27 0.47 -7.84 -1.28
N ILE A 28 -0.78 -7.39 -1.41
CA ILE A 28 -1.34 -6.36 -0.51
C ILE A 28 -1.67 -6.99 0.84
N ILE A 29 -1.22 -6.37 1.93
CA ILE A 29 -1.50 -6.82 3.29
C ILE A 29 -2.97 -6.52 3.65
N PRO A 30 -3.71 -7.50 4.21
CA PRO A 30 -5.11 -7.30 4.59
C PRO A 30 -5.27 -6.38 5.81
N ALA A 31 -6.39 -5.66 5.87
CA ALA A 31 -6.69 -4.69 6.94
C ALA A 31 -6.64 -5.27 8.36
N ARG A 32 -6.93 -6.58 8.53
CA ARG A 32 -6.87 -7.24 9.86
C ARG A 32 -5.46 -7.28 10.45
N VAL A 33 -4.43 -7.23 9.61
CA VAL A 33 -3.02 -7.28 10.01
C VAL A 33 -2.51 -5.87 10.29
N THR A 34 -2.90 -4.90 9.45
CA THR A 34 -2.47 -3.50 9.57
C THR A 34 -3.28 -2.69 10.58
N GLY A 35 -4.49 -3.14 10.92
CA GLY A 35 -5.36 -2.49 11.91
C GLY A 35 -6.01 -1.20 11.43
N ILE A 36 -5.98 -0.90 10.13
CA ILE A 36 -6.54 0.33 9.56
C ILE A 36 -8.05 0.21 9.26
N SER A 37 -8.73 1.35 9.17
CA SER A 37 -10.15 1.39 8.82
C SER A 37 -10.41 0.87 7.40
N ALA A 38 -11.62 0.33 7.17
CA ALA A 38 -12.02 -0.17 5.85
C ALA A 38 -11.95 0.92 4.76
N SER A 39 -12.26 2.18 5.10
CA SER A 39 -12.14 3.32 4.18
C SER A 39 -10.70 3.53 3.73
N ASN A 40 -9.77 3.57 4.69
CA ASN A 40 -8.34 3.74 4.41
C ASN A 40 -7.77 2.56 3.61
N GLN A 41 -8.18 1.33 3.93
CA GLN A 41 -7.75 0.14 3.17
C GLN A 41 -8.13 0.22 1.69
N ARG A 42 -9.35 0.67 1.37
CA ARG A 42 -9.79 0.86 -0.02
C ARG A 42 -8.94 1.91 -0.74
N LYS A 43 -8.64 3.02 -0.07
CA LYS A 43 -7.80 4.11 -0.59
C LYS A 43 -6.37 3.62 -0.87
N ILE A 44 -5.75 2.95 0.10
CA ILE A 44 -4.41 2.34 -0.02
C ILE A 44 -4.39 1.33 -1.17
N THR A 45 -5.36 0.43 -1.23
CA THR A 45 -5.44 -0.60 -2.28
C THR A 45 -5.52 0.03 -3.67
N ARG A 46 -6.31 1.10 -3.84
CA ARG A 46 -6.40 1.86 -5.10
C ARG A 46 -5.04 2.46 -5.47
N TYR A 47 -4.36 3.10 -4.53
CA TYR A 47 -3.08 3.74 -4.78
C TYR A 47 -1.94 2.76 -5.03
N ILE A 48 -1.90 1.62 -4.34
CA ILE A 48 -0.96 0.54 -4.65
C ILE A 48 -1.15 0.07 -6.09
N LYS A 49 -2.39 -0.14 -6.54
CA LYS A 49 -2.66 -0.56 -7.93
C LYS A 49 -2.18 0.47 -8.95
N ILE A 50 -2.41 1.76 -8.70
CA ILE A 50 -1.92 2.83 -9.58
C ILE A 50 -0.39 2.88 -9.59
N ALA A 51 0.24 2.83 -8.42
CA ALA A 51 1.71 2.83 -8.30
C ALA A 51 2.34 1.64 -9.03
N ARG A 52 1.70 0.46 -9.00
CA ARG A 52 2.15 -0.71 -9.76
C ARG A 52 2.05 -0.53 -11.27
N PHE A 53 0.96 0.07 -11.75
CA PHE A 53 0.80 0.37 -13.18
C PHE A 53 1.86 1.35 -13.70
N LEU A 54 2.33 2.26 -12.82
CA LEU A 54 3.39 3.23 -13.10
C LEU A 54 4.80 2.70 -12.80
N ALA A 55 4.97 1.40 -12.55
CA ALA A 55 6.24 0.77 -12.19
C ALA A 55 6.93 1.32 -10.93
N LEU A 56 6.19 2.01 -10.05
CA LEU A 56 6.69 2.52 -8.77
C LEU A 56 6.71 1.43 -7.68
N LEU A 57 5.87 0.41 -7.82
CA LEU A 57 5.81 -0.75 -6.94
C LEU A 57 5.76 -2.04 -7.76
N PRO A 58 6.37 -3.13 -7.28
CA PRO A 58 6.30 -4.42 -7.96
C PRO A 58 4.94 -5.11 -7.77
N TYR A 59 4.57 -5.93 -8.76
CA TYR A 59 3.48 -6.91 -8.62
C TYR A 59 3.94 -8.18 -7.90
N THR A 60 5.20 -8.54 -8.08
CA THR A 60 5.87 -9.74 -7.53
C THR A 60 7.34 -9.44 -7.31
N ASP A 61 7.92 -10.14 -6.34
CA ASP A 61 9.35 -10.27 -6.07
C ASP A 61 10.18 -10.87 -7.21
N MET A 62 9.55 -11.48 -8.22
CA MET A 62 10.25 -12.07 -9.38
C MET A 62 10.47 -11.08 -10.54
N HIS A 63 10.08 -9.82 -10.39
CA HIS A 63 10.30 -8.79 -11.40
C HIS A 63 11.81 -8.46 -11.46
N LYS A 64 12.51 -9.01 -12.45
CA LYS A 64 13.90 -8.69 -12.79
C LYS A 64 13.96 -7.60 -13.86
#